data_AF-A0A7S0RXX5-F1
#
_entry.id   AF-A0A7S0RXX5-F1
#
_cell.length_a   1.000
_cell.length_b   1.000
_cell.length_c   1.000
_cell.angle_alpha   90.00
_cell.angle_beta   90.00
_cell.angle_gamma   90.00
#
_symmetry.space_group_name_H-M   'P 1'
#
loop_
_entity.id
_entity.type
_entity.pdbx_description
1 polymer ?
#
loop_
_entity_poly.entity_id
_entity_poly.type
_entity_poly.pdbx_seq_one_letter_code
_entity_poly.pdbx_strand_id
1 'polypeptide(L)'
;EGPLQFDAAVDPEVAKVKVKTASEVAGRANVCIFPDLNTGNNAYKAVQQASDCIAMGPIMQGLRKPVNDLSRGCTVDDIVNTVIITCIQAIHGRKENKAAARRASMNK
;
A
#
# COMPACT_ATOMS: atom_id res chain seq x y z
N GLU A 1 2.69 12.50 -4.47
CA GLU A 1 3.06 13.90 -4.14
C GLU A 1 3.24 14.02 -2.63
N GLY A 2 4.02 14.99 -2.16
CA GLY A 2 4.27 15.22 -0.75
C GLY A 2 5.34 16.31 -0.55
N PRO A 3 5.48 16.88 0.66
CA PRO A 3 4.77 16.50 1.89
C PRO A 3 3.33 17.04 1.92
N LEU A 4 2.39 16.21 2.40
CA LEU A 4 0.99 16.58 2.62
C LEU A 4 0.57 16.13 4.02
N GLN A 5 -0.20 16.97 4.72
CA GLN A 5 -0.91 16.54 5.92
C GLN A 5 -2.03 15.56 5.52
N PHE A 6 -2.37 14.62 6.41
CA PHE A 6 -3.34 13.56 6.10
C PHE A 6 -4.70 14.11 5.65
N ASP A 7 -5.21 15.12 6.35
CA ASP A 7 -6.47 15.80 6.01
C ASP A 7 -6.43 16.43 4.61
N ALA A 8 -5.37 17.17 4.27
CA ALA A 8 -5.17 17.71 2.93
C ALA A 8 -4.98 16.62 1.86
N ALA A 9 -4.50 15.43 2.23
CA ALA A 9 -4.31 14.33 1.31
C ALA A 9 -5.64 13.65 0.94
N VAL A 10 -6.57 13.49 1.89
CA VAL A 10 -7.79 12.67 1.69
C VAL A 10 -9.10 13.46 1.57
N ASP A 11 -9.15 14.70 2.06
CA ASP A 11 -10.37 15.52 2.05
C ASP A 11 -10.29 16.62 0.96
N PRO A 12 -11.15 16.58 -0.08
CA PRO A 12 -11.19 17.59 -1.13
C PRO A 12 -11.41 19.02 -0.63
N GLU A 13 -12.21 19.23 0.41
CA GLU A 13 -12.53 20.57 0.92
C GLU A 13 -11.33 21.15 1.69
N VAL A 14 -10.66 20.33 2.49
CA VAL A 14 -9.40 20.73 3.14
C VAL A 14 -8.31 21.00 2.12
N ALA A 15 -8.19 20.15 1.09
CA ALA A 15 -7.22 20.31 0.02
C ALA A 15 -7.37 21.64 -0.73
N LYS A 16 -8.61 22.04 -1.08
CA LYS A 16 -8.89 23.34 -1.72
C LYS A 16 -8.38 24.54 -0.93
N VAL A 17 -8.40 24.45 0.40
CA VAL A 17 -7.96 25.54 1.29
C VAL A 17 -6.45 25.51 1.51
N LYS A 18 -5.88 24.32 1.76
CA LYS A 18 -4.47 24.16 2.15
C LYS A 18 -3.50 24.07 0.97
N VAL A 19 -3.93 23.54 -0.17
CA VAL A 19 -3.07 23.27 -1.34
C VAL A 19 -3.36 24.31 -2.42
N LYS A 20 -2.45 25.26 -2.56
CA LYS A 20 -2.58 26.42 -3.48
C LYS A 20 -2.03 26.19 -4.88
N THR A 21 -1.46 25.01 -5.13
CA THR A 21 -0.86 24.61 -6.40
C THR A 21 -1.69 23.49 -7.03
N ALA A 22 -1.55 23.31 -8.35
CA ALA A 22 -2.11 22.14 -9.01
C ALA A 22 -1.53 20.87 -8.36
N SER A 23 -2.41 19.96 -7.93
CA SER A 23 -2.04 18.69 -7.30
C SER A 23 -2.88 17.57 -7.88
N GLU A 24 -2.24 16.48 -8.26
CA GLU A 24 -2.91 15.27 -8.74
C GLU A 24 -3.34 14.36 -7.59
N VAL A 25 -2.83 14.59 -6.38
CA VAL A 25 -2.99 13.69 -5.22
C VAL A 25 -3.82 14.31 -4.09
N ALA A 26 -3.68 15.61 -3.82
CA ALA A 26 -4.37 16.25 -2.70
C ALA A 26 -5.90 16.13 -2.81
N GLY A 27 -6.55 15.85 -1.68
CA GLY A 27 -8.00 15.62 -1.55
C GLY A 27 -8.52 14.30 -2.13
N ARG A 28 -7.64 13.43 -2.64
CA ARG A 28 -8.04 12.16 -3.28
C ARG A 28 -7.02 11.05 -3.10
N ALA A 29 -6.10 11.19 -2.15
CA ALA A 29 -5.07 10.20 -1.90
C ALA A 29 -5.71 8.87 -1.45
N ASN A 30 -5.29 7.78 -2.08
CA ASN A 30 -5.66 6.41 -1.74
C ASN A 30 -4.45 5.57 -1.27
N VAL A 31 -3.25 6.12 -1.33
CA VAL A 31 -2.00 5.52 -0.84
C VAL A 31 -1.32 6.54 0.07
N CYS A 32 -1.09 6.17 1.33
CA CYS A 32 -0.41 6.99 2.32
C CYS A 32 0.98 6.41 2.60
N ILE A 33 2.03 7.18 2.33
CA ILE A 33 3.41 6.83 2.67
C ILE A 33 3.80 7.60 3.92
N PHE A 34 4.17 6.90 4.98
CA PHE A 34 4.55 7.49 6.26
C PHE A 34 6.07 7.69 6.35
N PRO A 35 6.53 8.71 7.10
CA PRO A 35 7.95 9.05 7.20
C PRO A 35 8.77 7.98 7.94
N ASP A 36 8.14 7.23 8.83
CA ASP A 36 8.78 6.19 9.63
C ASP A 36 7.77 5.12 10.11
N LEU A 37 8.31 4.05 10.68
CA LEU A 37 7.53 2.91 11.19
C LEU A 37 6.63 3.29 12.36
N ASN A 38 7.05 4.20 13.24
CA ASN A 38 6.25 4.59 14.42
C ASN A 38 4.99 5.33 13.96
N THR A 39 5.14 6.27 13.04
CA THR A 39 4.03 7.04 12.48
C THR A 39 3.09 6.12 11.70
N GLY A 40 3.63 5.24 10.84
CA GLY A 40 2.83 4.29 10.08
C GLY A 40 2.08 3.29 10.96
N ASN A 41 2.75 2.70 11.95
CA ASN A 41 2.16 1.69 12.84
C ASN A 41 1.03 2.28 13.69
N ASN A 42 1.28 3.42 14.33
CA ASN A 42 0.25 4.12 15.11
C ASN A 42 -0.92 4.55 14.22
N ALA A 43 -0.66 5.09 13.03
CA ALA A 43 -1.73 5.54 12.13
C ALA A 43 -2.66 4.41 11.70
N TYR A 44 -2.12 3.28 11.19
CA TYR A 44 -3.00 2.19 10.74
C TYR A 44 -3.75 1.54 11.92
N LYS A 45 -3.13 1.43 13.11
CA LYS A 45 -3.81 0.92 14.31
C LYS A 45 -4.87 1.86 14.83
N ALA A 46 -4.62 3.17 14.82
CA ALA A 46 -5.62 4.17 15.18
C ALA A 46 -6.83 4.10 14.23
N VAL A 47 -6.60 4.02 12.92
CA VAL A 47 -7.68 3.88 11.93
C VAL A 47 -8.41 2.55 12.12
N GLN A 48 -7.71 1.44 12.31
CA GLN A 48 -8.31 0.13 12.57
C GLN A 48 -9.21 0.14 13.81
N GLN A 49 -8.81 0.82 14.89
CA GLN A 49 -9.55 0.84 16.15
C GLN A 49 -10.67 1.89 16.18
N ALA A 50 -10.50 2.99 15.45
CA ALA A 50 -11.46 4.11 15.41
C ALA A 50 -12.48 3.99 14.27
N SER A 51 -12.39 2.96 13.43
CA SER A 51 -13.30 2.74 12.31
C SER A 51 -13.63 1.26 12.16
N ASP A 52 -14.70 0.94 11.44
CA ASP A 52 -15.07 -0.44 11.11
C ASP A 52 -14.27 -1.00 9.91
N CYS A 53 -13.08 -0.45 9.64
CA CYS A 53 -12.27 -0.87 8.50
C CYS A 53 -11.57 -2.21 8.79
N ILE A 54 -11.44 -3.02 7.73
CA ILE A 54 -10.66 -4.25 7.78
C ILE A 54 -9.20 -3.90 7.49
N ALA A 55 -8.34 -4.08 8.48
CA ALA A 55 -6.89 -3.95 8.30
C ALA A 55 -6.29 -5.29 7.86
N MET A 56 -5.97 -5.42 6.57
CA MET A 56 -5.27 -6.60 6.03
C MET A 56 -3.76 -6.37 5.94
N GLY A 57 -2.97 -7.25 6.56
CA GLY A 57 -1.52 -7.23 6.51
C GLY A 57 -0.82 -7.70 7.80
N PRO A 58 0.51 -7.56 7.89
CA PRO A 58 1.39 -6.88 6.93
C PRO A 58 1.54 -7.64 5.59
N ILE A 59 1.61 -6.91 4.48
CA ILE A 59 1.91 -7.48 3.15
C ILE A 59 3.30 -7.02 2.71
N MET A 60 4.20 -7.97 2.50
CA MET A 60 5.58 -7.69 2.09
C MET A 60 5.63 -7.34 0.61
N GLN A 61 6.39 -6.30 0.27
CA GLN A 61 6.58 -5.81 -1.10
C GLN A 61 8.09 -5.71 -1.42
N GLY A 62 8.45 -5.75 -2.70
CA GLY A 62 9.85 -5.61 -3.16
C GLY A 62 10.68 -6.90 -3.21
N LEU A 63 10.11 -8.05 -2.84
CA LEU A 63 10.80 -9.35 -2.90
C LEU A 63 10.78 -9.96 -4.31
N ARG A 64 11.84 -10.71 -4.66
CA ARG A 64 11.92 -11.44 -5.95
C ARG A 64 10.85 -12.53 -6.10
N LYS A 65 10.45 -13.14 -4.99
CA LYS A 65 9.33 -14.07 -4.89
C LYS A 65 8.50 -13.66 -3.67
N PRO A 66 7.16 -13.73 -3.73
CA PRO A 66 6.34 -13.28 -2.63
C PRO A 66 6.48 -14.23 -1.45
N VAL A 67 6.70 -13.64 -0.29
CA VAL A 67 6.70 -14.26 1.02
C VAL A 67 5.98 -13.27 1.90
N ASN A 68 5.00 -13.70 2.68
CA ASN A 68 4.29 -12.85 3.63
C ASN A 68 4.37 -13.50 5.01
N ASP A 69 4.45 -12.63 6.02
CA ASP A 69 4.41 -13.03 7.41
C ASP A 69 2.98 -12.92 7.94
N LEU A 70 2.66 -13.74 8.95
CA LEU A 70 1.36 -13.72 9.61
C LEU A 70 1.53 -13.33 11.07
N SER A 71 0.59 -12.55 11.57
CA SER A 71 0.53 -12.28 13.02
C SER A 71 0.28 -13.58 13.79
N ARG A 72 0.88 -13.71 14.98
CA ARG A 72 0.63 -14.83 15.90
C ARG A 72 -0.84 -14.97 16.32
N GLY A 73 -1.61 -13.89 16.22
CA GLY A 73 -3.04 -13.86 16.53
C GLY A 73 -3.96 -13.87 15.30
N CYS A 74 -3.47 -14.33 14.13
CA CYS A 74 -4.28 -14.36 12.91
C CYS A 74 -5.47 -15.34 13.01
N THR A 75 -6.57 -14.96 12.39
CA THR A 75 -7.74 -15.81 12.18
C THR A 75 -7.55 -16.72 10.96
N VAL A 76 -8.43 -17.71 10.77
CA VAL A 76 -8.43 -18.53 9.55
C VAL A 76 -8.61 -17.66 8.31
N ASP A 77 -9.48 -16.65 8.38
CA ASP A 77 -9.73 -15.73 7.27
C ASP A 77 -8.49 -14.90 6.94
N ASP A 78 -7.74 -14.44 7.94
CA ASP A 78 -6.46 -13.73 7.72
C ASP A 78 -5.43 -14.61 6.99
N ILE A 79 -5.37 -15.90 7.33
CA ILE A 79 -4.49 -16.87 6.67
C ILE A 79 -4.90 -17.03 5.20
N VAL A 80 -6.19 -17.28 4.95
CA VAL A 80 -6.72 -17.46 3.59
C VAL A 80 -6.50 -16.21 2.75
N ASN A 81 -6.81 -15.03 3.29
CA ASN A 81 -6.61 -13.75 2.61
C ASN A 81 -5.13 -13.51 2.28
N THR A 82 -4.22 -13.78 3.22
CA THR A 82 -2.77 -13.65 3.01
C THR A 82 -2.28 -14.60 1.91
N VAL A 83 -2.77 -15.85 1.87
CA VAL A 83 -2.43 -16.80 0.81
C VAL A 83 -2.92 -16.30 -0.55
N ILE A 84 -4.17 -15.83 -0.63
CA ILE A 84 -4.74 -15.28 -1.87
C ILE A 84 -3.88 -14.09 -2.37
N ILE A 85 -3.53 -13.16 -1.48
CA ILE A 85 -2.67 -12.01 -1.82
C ILE A 85 -1.30 -12.50 -2.31
N THR A 86 -0.69 -13.47 -1.62
CA THR A 86 0.61 -14.06 -2.02
C THR A 86 0.54 -14.68 -3.42
N CYS A 87 -0.55 -15.39 -3.75
CA CYS A 87 -0.77 -15.94 -5.09
C CYS A 87 -0.87 -14.83 -6.16
N ILE A 88 -1.60 -13.75 -5.87
CA ILE A 88 -1.73 -12.60 -6.77
C ILE A 88 -0.36 -11.94 -6.99
N GLN A 89 0.42 -11.72 -5.93
CA GLN A 89 1.79 -11.20 -6.04
C GLN A 89 2.68 -12.11 -6.91
N ALA A 90 2.54 -13.44 -6.79
CA ALA A 90 3.32 -14.40 -7.60
C ALA A 90 2.94 -14.35 -9.09
N ILE A 91 1.66 -14.13 -9.40
CA ILE A 91 1.20 -13.94 -10.78
C ILE A 91 1.75 -12.63 -11.33
N HIS A 92 1.69 -11.54 -10.56
CA HIS A 92 2.19 -10.23 -10.96
C HIS A 92 3.70 -10.25 -11.23
N GLY A 93 4.50 -10.74 -10.27
CA GLY A 93 5.96 -10.80 -10.42
C GLY A 93 6.41 -11.68 -11.60
N ARG A 94 5.66 -12.74 -11.96
CA ARG A 94 5.92 -13.52 -13.19
C ARG A 94 5.72 -12.69 -14.46
N LYS A 95 4.69 -11.83 -14.51
CA LYS A 95 4.44 -10.95 -15.67
C LYS A 95 5.54 -9.90 -15.81
N GLU A 96 5.94 -9.26 -14.71
CA GLU A 96 7.02 -8.28 -14.70
C GLU A 96 8.35 -8.88 -15.16
N ASN A 97 8.71 -10.05 -14.63
CA ASN A 97 9.94 -10.75 -15.01
C ASN A 97 9.94 -11.13 -16.50
N LYS A 98 8.81 -11.57 -17.05
CA LYS A 98 8.67 -11.84 -18.49
C LYS A 98 8.79 -10.57 -19.34
N ALA A 99 8.20 -9.46 -18.89
CA ALA A 99 8.29 -8.18 -19.58
C ALA A 99 9.72 -7.62 -19.56
N ALA A 100 10.40 -7.71 -18.41
CA ALA A 100 11.80 -7.32 -18.26
C ALA A 100 12.72 -8.15 -19.15
N ALA A 101 12.53 -9.48 -19.19
CA ALA A 101 13.30 -10.37 -20.07
C ALA A 101 13.11 -10.03 -21.56
N ARG A 102 11.88 -9.74 -22.00
CA ARG A 102 11.59 -9.30 -23.38
C ARG A 102 12.26 -7.98 -23.73
N ARG A 103 12.28 -7.00 -22.83
CA ARG A 103 12.97 -5.72 -23.04
C ARG A 103 14.49 -5.93 -23.16
N ALA A 104 15.06 -6.78 -22.30
CA ALA A 104 16.50 -7.08 -22.33
C ALA A 104 16.94 -7.79 -23.63
N SER A 105 16.06 -8.58 -24.27
CA SER A 105 16.37 -9.22 -25.56
C SER A 105 16.24 -8.29 -26.77
N MET A 106 15.49 -7.18 -26.67
CA MET A 106 15.31 -6.21 -27.76
C MET A 106 16.45 -5.17 -27.85
N ASN A 107 17.22 -5.01 -26.78
CA ASN A 107 18.36 -4.09 -26.70
C ASN A 107 19.71 -4.79 -26.92
N LYS A 108 19.71 -6.04 -27.40
CA LYS A 108 20.90 -6.76 -27.87
C LYS A 108 20.84 -6.85 -29.39
#